data_AF-Q08NB0-F1
#
_entry.id   AF-Q08NB0-F1
#
_cell.length_a   1.000
_cell.length_b   1.000
_cell.length_c   1.000
_cell.angle_alpha   90.00
_cell.angle_beta   90.00
_cell.angle_gamma   90.00
#
_symmetry.space_group_name_H-M   'P 1'
#
loop_
_entity.id
_entity.type
_entity.pdbx_description
1 polymer ?
#
loop_
_entity_poly.entity_id
_entity_poly.type
_entity_poly.pdbx_seq_one_letter_code
_entity_poly.pdbx_strand_id
1 'polypeptide(L)'
;LFVEHGPAAVTAFQKLGGRVFLDLKLHDIPNTVELAATRAGALGVALLTVHAAGGEAMLKAAVRGAREGARSQGHPPPRVLAVTVLTSLSAEDVTAVGLTGAPEAAAQRLAQLAVRAGVDGLVCSPREAEGLRRLLGPSPLLCTPGIRPAGAELGDQARAETPAFAVRAGADVLVVGRPVHAAADPVAAARAIATEVSFG
;
A
#
# COMPACT_ATOMS: atom_id res chain seq x y z
N LEU A 1 -14.23 5.07 -7.75
CA LEU A 1 -13.29 5.73 -8.67
C LEU A 1 -12.77 4.81 -9.78
N PHE A 2 -11.79 3.92 -9.56
CA PHE A 2 -11.21 3.14 -10.67
C PHE A 2 -12.22 2.17 -11.32
N VAL A 3 -13.09 1.54 -10.53
CA VAL A 3 -14.17 0.68 -11.06
C VAL A 3 -15.13 1.45 -11.97
N GLU A 4 -15.33 2.75 -11.72
CA GLU A 4 -16.29 3.59 -12.43
C GLU A 4 -15.69 4.26 -13.68
N HIS A 5 -14.45 4.75 -13.58
CA HIS A 5 -13.82 5.55 -14.64
C HIS A 5 -12.62 4.87 -15.29
N GLY A 6 -12.16 3.75 -14.74
CA GLY A 6 -11.04 2.97 -15.25
C GLY A 6 -9.74 3.80 -15.40
N PRO A 7 -8.93 3.49 -16.43
CA PRO A 7 -7.67 4.18 -16.70
C PRO A 7 -7.77 5.69 -16.91
N ALA A 8 -8.93 6.19 -17.35
CA ALA A 8 -9.11 7.63 -17.58
C ALA A 8 -8.93 8.46 -16.30
N ALA A 9 -9.32 7.90 -15.13
CA ALA A 9 -9.06 8.55 -13.85
C ALA A 9 -7.56 8.68 -13.55
N VAL A 10 -6.77 7.64 -13.85
CA VAL A 10 -5.30 7.66 -13.66
C VAL A 10 -4.69 8.77 -14.50
N THR A 11 -5.03 8.82 -15.78
CA THR A 11 -4.54 9.85 -16.71
C THR A 11 -4.96 11.26 -16.28
N ALA A 12 -6.18 11.43 -15.76
CA ALA A 12 -6.65 12.74 -15.27
C ALA A 12 -5.77 13.27 -14.13
N PHE A 13 -5.44 12.44 -13.12
CA PHE A 13 -4.55 12.86 -12.03
C PHE A 13 -3.11 13.11 -12.49
N GLN A 14 -2.59 12.30 -13.42
CA GLN A 14 -1.26 12.53 -13.98
C GLN A 14 -1.14 13.83 -14.77
N LYS A 15 -2.19 14.23 -15.51
CA LYS A 15 -2.24 15.53 -16.21
C LYS A 15 -2.19 16.73 -15.26
N LEU A 16 -2.62 16.55 -14.01
CA LEU A 16 -2.50 17.54 -12.94
C LEU A 16 -1.13 17.50 -12.23
N GLY A 17 -0.19 16.68 -12.71
CA GLY A 17 1.14 16.50 -12.10
C GLY A 17 1.17 15.50 -10.94
N GLY A 18 0.07 14.78 -10.69
CA GLY A 18 -0.03 13.81 -9.61
C GLY A 18 0.74 12.52 -9.89
N ARG A 19 1.45 12.00 -8.88
CA ARG A 19 1.98 10.63 -8.88
C ARG A 19 0.91 9.67 -8.37
N VAL A 20 0.48 8.74 -9.19
CA VAL A 20 -0.65 7.86 -8.86
C VAL A 20 -0.20 6.59 -8.16
N PHE A 21 -0.79 6.30 -7.01
CA PHE A 21 -0.77 4.98 -6.38
C PHE A 21 -2.02 4.20 -6.81
N LEU A 22 -1.85 3.21 -7.68
CA LEU A 22 -2.94 2.37 -8.16
C LEU A 22 -3.20 1.21 -7.18
N ASP A 23 -4.10 1.44 -6.24
CA ASP A 23 -4.40 0.52 -5.14
C ASP A 23 -5.51 -0.49 -5.48
N LEU A 24 -5.26 -1.39 -6.44
CA LEU A 24 -6.22 -2.42 -6.90
C LEU A 24 -6.16 -3.74 -6.13
N LYS A 25 -5.09 -3.95 -5.34
CA LYS A 25 -4.83 -5.16 -4.55
C LYS A 25 -4.99 -6.44 -5.38
N LEU A 26 -4.30 -6.50 -6.53
CA LEU A 26 -4.43 -7.62 -7.47
C LEU A 26 -4.18 -8.96 -6.74
N HIS A 27 -5.10 -9.90 -6.92
CA HIS A 27 -5.09 -11.19 -6.24
C HIS A 27 -5.83 -12.23 -7.09
N ASP A 28 -5.08 -13.00 -7.87
CA ASP A 28 -5.59 -14.00 -8.81
C ASP A 28 -4.46 -14.99 -9.14
N ILE A 29 -4.66 -15.92 -10.07
CA ILE A 29 -3.59 -16.77 -10.58
C ILE A 29 -2.46 -15.94 -11.23
N PRO A 30 -1.21 -16.45 -11.26
CA PRO A 30 -0.06 -15.68 -11.70
C PRO A 30 -0.19 -15.02 -13.08
N ASN A 31 -0.75 -15.72 -14.07
CA ASN A 31 -0.91 -15.19 -15.42
C ASN A 31 -1.86 -13.97 -15.47
N THR A 32 -3.00 -14.05 -14.77
CA THR A 32 -3.97 -12.94 -14.73
C THR A 32 -3.36 -11.72 -14.05
N VAL A 33 -2.67 -11.92 -12.93
CA VAL A 33 -2.01 -10.82 -12.22
C VAL A 33 -0.88 -10.20 -13.04
N GLU A 34 -0.09 -10.99 -13.76
CA GLU A 34 0.93 -10.46 -14.66
C GLU A 34 0.36 -9.58 -15.76
N LEU A 35 -0.73 -10.02 -16.42
CA LEU A 35 -1.40 -9.23 -17.46
C LEU A 35 -1.97 -7.93 -16.90
N ALA A 36 -2.63 -7.99 -15.74
CA ALA A 36 -3.15 -6.81 -15.05
C ALA A 36 -2.02 -5.85 -14.63
N ALA A 37 -0.93 -6.38 -14.06
CA ALA A 37 0.24 -5.59 -13.67
C ALA A 37 0.94 -4.96 -14.89
N THR A 38 0.98 -5.66 -16.02
CA THR A 38 1.47 -5.11 -17.30
C THR A 38 0.66 -3.90 -17.74
N ARG A 39 -0.68 -3.97 -17.63
CA ARG A 39 -1.53 -2.81 -17.93
C ARG A 39 -1.32 -1.67 -16.94
N ALA A 40 -1.20 -1.97 -15.64
CA ALA A 40 -0.88 -0.96 -14.63
C ALA A 40 0.46 -0.26 -14.88
N GLY A 41 1.52 -1.02 -15.19
CA GLY A 41 2.84 -0.47 -15.52
C GLY A 41 2.81 0.42 -16.76
N ALA A 42 2.08 0.02 -17.80
CA ALA A 42 1.90 0.80 -19.02
C ALA A 42 1.14 2.12 -18.79
N LEU A 43 0.39 2.27 -17.69
CA LEU A 43 -0.24 3.56 -17.33
C LEU A 43 0.74 4.55 -16.67
N GLY A 44 1.96 4.15 -16.34
CA GLY A 44 2.94 5.04 -15.69
C GLY A 44 2.57 5.41 -14.26
N VAL A 45 1.91 4.52 -13.53
CA VAL A 45 1.62 4.69 -12.10
C VAL A 45 2.93 4.64 -11.29
N ALA A 46 2.97 5.29 -10.14
CA ALA A 46 4.17 5.31 -9.28
C ALA A 46 4.23 4.09 -8.36
N LEU A 47 3.06 3.61 -7.90
CA LEU A 47 2.92 2.48 -6.99
C LEU A 47 1.76 1.59 -7.46
N LEU A 48 1.85 0.27 -7.23
CA LEU A 48 0.80 -0.71 -7.52
C LEU A 48 0.66 -1.69 -6.34
N THR A 49 -0.56 -2.01 -5.91
CA THR A 49 -0.78 -3.05 -4.88
C THR A 49 -1.12 -4.43 -5.43
N VAL A 50 -0.62 -5.45 -4.73
CA VAL A 50 -0.96 -6.87 -4.88
C VAL A 50 -1.16 -7.51 -3.50
N HIS A 51 -1.88 -8.62 -3.37
CA HIS A 51 -1.99 -9.32 -2.09
C HIS A 51 -0.85 -10.32 -1.87
N ALA A 52 -0.15 -10.23 -0.73
CA ALA A 52 0.89 -11.20 -0.38
C ALA A 52 0.36 -12.63 -0.25
N ALA A 53 -0.92 -12.77 0.14
CA ALA A 53 -1.61 -14.05 0.28
C ALA A 53 -1.77 -14.82 -1.05
N GLY A 54 -1.57 -14.17 -2.21
CA GLY A 54 -1.60 -14.84 -3.51
C GLY A 54 -0.36 -15.71 -3.81
N GLY A 55 0.64 -15.69 -2.93
CA GLY A 55 1.79 -16.59 -3.00
C GLY A 55 2.92 -16.10 -3.90
N GLU A 56 4.10 -16.72 -3.73
CA GLU A 56 5.35 -16.27 -4.34
C GLU A 56 5.31 -16.20 -5.87
N ALA A 57 4.69 -17.18 -6.52
CA ALA A 57 4.59 -17.22 -7.98
C ALA A 57 3.78 -16.03 -8.53
N MET A 58 2.67 -15.69 -7.89
CA MET A 58 1.84 -14.54 -8.27
C MET A 58 2.59 -13.22 -8.07
N LEU A 59 3.28 -13.07 -6.93
CA LEU A 59 4.05 -11.86 -6.62
C LEU A 59 5.19 -11.63 -7.62
N LYS A 60 5.94 -12.68 -7.97
CA LYS A 60 6.98 -12.61 -9.02
C LYS A 60 6.39 -12.20 -10.37
N ALA A 61 5.23 -12.76 -10.72
CA ALA A 61 4.54 -12.46 -11.97
C ALA A 61 4.05 -11.00 -12.00
N ALA A 62 3.55 -10.48 -10.87
CA ALA A 62 3.18 -9.07 -10.74
C ALA A 62 4.36 -8.12 -10.95
N VAL A 63 5.50 -8.38 -10.29
CA VAL A 63 6.72 -7.57 -10.43
C VAL A 63 7.22 -7.58 -11.88
N ARG A 64 7.24 -8.75 -12.51
CA ARG A 64 7.61 -8.89 -13.92
C ARG A 64 6.70 -8.08 -14.84
N GLY A 65 5.38 -8.30 -14.73
CA GLY A 65 4.39 -7.60 -15.56
C GLY A 65 4.45 -6.09 -15.39
N ALA A 66 4.50 -5.59 -14.15
CA ALA A 66 4.56 -4.16 -13.88
C ALA A 66 5.79 -3.48 -14.52
N ARG A 67 6.97 -4.11 -14.43
CA ARG A 67 8.21 -3.63 -15.07
C ARG A 67 8.13 -3.70 -16.59
N GLU A 68 7.58 -4.77 -17.14
CA GLU A 68 7.38 -4.95 -18.59
C GLU A 68 6.47 -3.87 -19.17
N GLY A 69 5.32 -3.65 -18.54
CA GLY A 69 4.35 -2.65 -18.95
C GLY A 69 4.95 -1.25 -18.99
N ALA A 70 5.65 -0.86 -17.92
CA ALA A 70 6.30 0.43 -17.83
C ALA A 70 7.37 0.61 -18.92
N ARG A 71 8.22 -0.41 -19.11
CA ARG A 71 9.25 -0.43 -20.15
C ARG A 71 8.66 -0.28 -21.56
N SER A 72 7.52 -0.93 -21.84
CA SER A 72 6.86 -0.87 -23.15
C SER A 72 6.38 0.52 -23.55
N GLN A 73 6.15 1.41 -22.57
CA GLN A 73 5.67 2.78 -22.78
C GLN A 73 6.75 3.84 -22.43
N GLY A 74 7.97 3.42 -22.10
CA GLY A 74 9.03 4.35 -21.68
C GLY A 74 8.78 5.02 -20.34
N HIS A 75 7.96 4.42 -19.46
CA HIS A 75 7.71 4.92 -18.12
C HIS A 75 8.73 4.36 -17.11
N PRO A 76 9.01 5.09 -16.02
CA PRO A 76 9.67 4.50 -14.85
C PRO A 76 8.87 3.31 -14.32
N PRO A 77 9.52 2.22 -13.88
CA PRO A 77 8.80 1.08 -13.32
C PRO A 77 8.08 1.49 -12.02
N PRO A 78 6.79 1.12 -11.84
CA PRO A 78 6.11 1.30 -10.56
C PRO A 78 6.77 0.44 -9.49
N ARG A 79 6.74 0.91 -8.23
CA ARG A 79 7.04 0.02 -7.09
C ARG A 79 5.83 -0.84 -6.79
N VAL A 80 6.01 -2.15 -6.77
CA VAL A 80 4.97 -3.13 -6.42
C VAL A 80 4.97 -3.34 -4.91
N LEU A 81 3.84 -3.06 -4.27
CA LEU A 81 3.65 -3.16 -2.83
C LEU A 81 2.72 -4.32 -2.49
N ALA A 82 3.19 -5.26 -1.68
CA ALA A 82 2.38 -6.38 -1.24
C ALA A 82 1.59 -6.03 0.03
N VAL A 83 0.27 -6.14 -0.04
CA VAL A 83 -0.62 -6.03 1.10
C VAL A 83 -0.45 -7.28 1.97
N THR A 84 -0.07 -7.08 3.24
CA THR A 84 0.07 -8.16 4.22
C THR A 84 -1.29 -8.54 4.80
N VAL A 85 -1.64 -8.04 5.99
CA VAL A 85 -2.95 -8.18 6.62
C VAL A 85 -3.65 -6.83 6.54
N LEU A 86 -4.89 -6.81 6.07
CA LEU A 86 -5.66 -5.56 6.01
C LEU A 86 -5.81 -4.96 7.41
N THR A 87 -5.67 -3.63 7.53
CA THR A 87 -5.75 -2.89 8.79
C THR A 87 -7.12 -2.98 9.48
N SER A 88 -8.12 -3.48 8.76
CA SER A 88 -9.49 -3.73 9.25
C SER A 88 -9.69 -5.12 9.90
N LEU A 89 -8.79 -6.09 9.69
CA LEU A 89 -9.01 -7.47 10.18
C LEU A 89 -8.56 -7.65 11.62
N SER A 90 -9.47 -8.05 12.51
CA SER A 90 -9.15 -8.43 13.89
C SER A 90 -8.40 -9.77 13.97
N ALA A 91 -7.97 -10.17 15.16
CA ALA A 91 -7.37 -11.50 15.38
C ALA A 91 -8.36 -12.65 15.06
N GLU A 92 -9.65 -12.43 15.33
CA GLU A 92 -10.70 -13.38 14.98
C GLU A 92 -10.85 -13.50 13.46
N ASP A 93 -10.89 -12.36 12.74
CA ASP A 93 -10.98 -12.35 11.28
C ASP A 93 -9.78 -13.04 10.62
N VAL A 94 -8.57 -12.78 11.12
CA VAL A 94 -7.33 -13.43 10.64
C VAL A 94 -7.44 -14.95 10.78
N THR A 95 -7.96 -15.42 11.91
CA THR A 95 -8.19 -16.85 12.14
C THR A 95 -9.28 -17.40 11.20
N ALA A 96 -10.38 -16.66 11.02
CA ALA A 96 -11.50 -17.05 10.18
C ALA A 96 -11.13 -17.22 8.70
N VAL A 97 -10.17 -16.42 8.20
CA VAL A 97 -9.64 -16.57 6.84
C VAL A 97 -8.52 -17.63 6.71
N GLY A 98 -8.24 -18.38 7.77
CA GLY A 98 -7.29 -19.49 7.77
C GLY A 98 -5.83 -19.09 8.01
N LEU A 99 -5.55 -17.86 8.44
CA LEU A 99 -4.21 -17.45 8.87
C LEU A 99 -4.02 -17.77 10.36
N THR A 100 -2.80 -18.14 10.73
CA THR A 100 -2.49 -18.57 12.11
C THR A 100 -1.83 -17.48 12.96
N GLY A 101 -2.16 -17.46 14.25
CA GLY A 101 -1.56 -16.54 15.22
C GLY A 101 -2.08 -15.10 15.11
N ALA A 102 -1.43 -14.19 15.84
CA ALA A 102 -1.82 -12.78 15.87
C ALA A 102 -1.66 -12.10 14.49
N PRO A 103 -2.44 -11.04 14.19
CA PRO A 103 -2.34 -10.29 12.94
C PRO A 103 -0.90 -9.86 12.61
N GLU A 104 -0.14 -9.41 13.60
CA GLU A 104 1.25 -8.99 13.45
C GLU A 104 2.15 -10.14 13.00
N ALA A 105 1.98 -11.33 13.61
CA ALA A 105 2.74 -12.52 13.24
C ALA A 105 2.38 -13.00 11.83
N ALA A 106 1.09 -12.94 11.44
CA ALA A 106 0.65 -13.23 10.09
C ALA A 106 1.22 -12.24 9.07
N ALA A 107 1.20 -10.94 9.39
CA ALA A 107 1.76 -9.89 8.56
C ALA A 107 3.27 -10.09 8.35
N GLN A 108 4.02 -10.45 9.39
CA GLN A 108 5.46 -10.73 9.29
C GLN A 108 5.77 -11.90 8.34
N ARG A 109 5.01 -13.01 8.42
CA ARG A 109 5.22 -14.16 7.52
C ARG A 109 4.93 -13.80 6.06
N LEU A 110 3.82 -13.09 5.83
CA LEU A 110 3.44 -12.61 4.49
C LEU A 110 4.47 -11.60 3.94
N ALA A 111 4.99 -10.72 4.80
CA ALA A 111 6.00 -9.75 4.44
C ALA A 111 7.31 -10.41 4.00
N GLN A 112 7.80 -11.40 4.76
CA GLN A 112 8.98 -12.17 4.39
C GLN A 112 8.79 -12.91 3.06
N LEU A 113 7.63 -13.52 2.84
CA LEU A 113 7.29 -14.17 1.57
C LEU A 113 7.37 -13.17 0.42
N ALA A 114 6.77 -11.99 0.60
CA ALA A 114 6.72 -10.99 -0.45
C ALA A 114 8.09 -10.42 -0.80
N VAL A 115 8.91 -10.10 0.22
CA VAL A 115 10.29 -9.62 -0.01
C VAL A 115 11.13 -10.69 -0.73
N ARG A 116 11.02 -11.98 -0.37
CA ARG A 116 11.68 -13.07 -1.10
C ARG A 116 11.20 -13.19 -2.55
N ALA A 117 9.95 -12.83 -2.83
CA ALA A 117 9.39 -12.79 -4.18
C ALA A 117 9.87 -11.58 -5.01
N GLY A 118 10.62 -10.64 -4.41
CA GLY A 118 11.18 -9.48 -5.09
C GLY A 118 10.23 -8.29 -5.22
N VAL A 119 9.19 -8.20 -4.39
CA VAL A 119 8.36 -6.99 -4.31
C VAL A 119 9.18 -5.83 -3.72
N ASP A 120 8.86 -4.60 -4.13
CA ASP A 120 9.63 -3.42 -3.74
C ASP A 120 9.22 -2.87 -2.35
N GLY A 121 8.07 -3.31 -1.83
CA GLY A 121 7.60 -2.91 -0.51
C GLY A 121 6.31 -3.59 -0.06
N LEU A 122 5.78 -3.10 1.04
CA LEU A 122 4.67 -3.68 1.78
C LEU A 122 3.62 -2.63 2.08
N VAL A 123 2.37 -3.06 2.12
CA VAL A 123 1.28 -2.31 2.74
C VAL A 123 0.93 -2.99 4.07
N CYS A 124 1.10 -2.27 5.18
CA CYS A 124 0.96 -2.81 6.54
C CYS A 124 0.37 -1.78 7.51
N SER A 125 -0.08 -2.22 8.68
CA SER A 125 -0.50 -1.29 9.75
C SER A 125 0.67 -0.45 10.25
N PRO A 126 0.45 0.82 10.66
CA PRO A 126 1.46 1.59 11.39
C PRO A 126 2.05 0.84 12.60
N ARG A 127 1.22 0.03 13.28
CA ARG A 127 1.64 -0.78 14.45
C ARG A 127 2.59 -1.93 14.11
N GLU A 128 2.59 -2.37 12.86
CA GLU A 128 3.44 -3.47 12.37
C GLU A 128 4.79 -2.93 11.87
N ALA A 129 4.90 -1.62 11.58
CA ALA A 129 6.04 -1.04 10.90
C ALA A 129 7.37 -1.28 11.63
N GLU A 130 7.41 -1.03 12.95
CA GLU A 130 8.64 -1.16 13.73
C GLU A 130 9.15 -2.62 13.76
N GLY A 131 8.21 -3.56 13.93
CA GLY A 131 8.51 -4.99 13.89
C GLY A 131 9.00 -5.44 12.51
N LEU A 132 8.40 -4.94 11.44
CA LEU A 132 8.82 -5.21 10.07
C LEU A 132 10.20 -4.61 9.76
N ARG A 133 10.51 -3.41 10.28
CA ARG A 133 11.84 -2.82 10.17
C ARG A 133 12.91 -3.65 10.84
N ARG A 134 12.67 -4.13 12.07
CA ARG A 134 13.59 -5.06 12.75
C ARG A 134 13.77 -6.36 11.97
N LEU A 135 12.71 -6.86 11.36
CA LEU A 135 12.70 -8.16 10.69
C LEU A 135 13.36 -8.12 9.29
N LEU A 136 13.13 -7.06 8.52
CA LEU A 136 13.44 -6.99 7.09
C LEU A 136 14.50 -5.93 6.77
N GLY A 137 14.86 -5.10 7.74
CA GLY A 137 15.74 -3.96 7.54
C GLY A 137 15.07 -2.78 6.83
N PRO A 138 15.88 -1.81 6.35
CA PRO A 138 15.36 -0.57 5.77
C PRO A 138 14.96 -0.70 4.30
N SER A 139 15.28 -1.81 3.64
CA SER A 139 15.15 -1.96 2.18
C SER A 139 13.71 -1.90 1.64
N PRO A 140 12.75 -2.71 2.13
CA PRO A 140 11.39 -2.67 1.58
C PRO A 140 10.69 -1.37 1.95
N LEU A 141 9.98 -0.76 0.99
CA LEU A 141 9.13 0.39 1.26
C LEU A 141 7.99 -0.01 2.21
N LEU A 142 7.76 0.72 3.30
CA LEU A 142 6.59 0.53 4.16
C LEU A 142 5.55 1.60 3.91
N CYS A 143 4.42 1.19 3.32
CA CYS A 143 3.27 2.03 3.03
C CYS A 143 2.16 1.74 4.05
N THR A 144 1.79 2.73 4.85
CA THR A 144 0.88 2.54 5.99
C THR A 144 -0.44 3.31 5.78
N PRO A 145 -1.56 2.62 5.56
CA PRO A 145 -2.89 3.21 5.63
C PRO A 145 -3.36 3.31 7.09
N GLY A 146 -4.59 3.78 7.29
CA GLY A 146 -5.16 3.92 8.63
C GLY A 146 -4.65 5.14 9.40
N ILE A 147 -4.07 6.14 8.71
CA ILE A 147 -3.52 7.33 9.37
C ILE A 147 -4.64 8.30 9.77
N ARG A 148 -4.62 8.76 11.03
CA ARG A 148 -5.60 9.68 11.63
C ARG A 148 -4.89 10.73 12.49
N PRO A 149 -4.95 12.02 12.13
CA PRO A 149 -4.46 13.09 13.01
C PRO A 149 -5.15 13.06 14.36
N ALA A 150 -4.48 13.60 15.39
CA ALA A 150 -5.07 13.71 16.73
C ALA A 150 -6.42 14.48 16.66
N GLY A 151 -7.47 13.91 17.25
CA GLY A 151 -8.82 14.48 17.24
C GLY A 151 -9.67 14.14 16.01
N ALA A 152 -9.16 13.38 15.04
CA ALA A 152 -9.95 12.88 13.91
C ALA A 152 -10.77 11.63 14.29
N GLU A 153 -11.99 11.53 13.74
CA GLU A 153 -12.86 10.36 13.85
C GLU A 153 -12.18 9.06 13.32
N LEU A 154 -12.30 7.96 14.06
CA LEU A 154 -11.69 6.66 13.73
C LEU A 154 -12.41 5.98 12.54
N GLY A 155 -13.75 5.94 12.54
CA GLY A 155 -14.55 5.24 11.53
C GLY A 155 -14.28 3.73 11.47
N ASP A 156 -14.14 3.18 10.27
CA ASP A 156 -13.93 1.73 9.98
C ASP A 156 -12.51 1.19 10.23
N GLN A 157 -11.58 2.00 10.75
CA GLN A 157 -10.18 1.61 10.91
C GLN A 157 -9.89 1.11 12.33
N ALA A 158 -9.84 -0.21 12.51
CA ALA A 158 -9.59 -0.85 13.81
C ALA A 158 -8.17 -0.61 14.38
N ARG A 159 -7.17 -0.37 13.52
CA ARG A 159 -5.77 -0.17 13.91
C ARG A 159 -5.19 1.15 13.39
N ALA A 160 -5.93 2.24 13.56
CA ALA A 160 -5.47 3.57 13.15
C ALA A 160 -4.42 4.16 14.11
N GLU A 161 -3.52 5.00 13.57
CA GLU A 161 -2.48 5.73 14.33
C GLU A 161 -2.24 7.13 13.75
N THR A 162 -1.54 7.98 14.49
CA THR A 162 -1.18 9.34 14.04
C THR A 162 -0.08 9.34 12.96
N PRO A 163 0.00 10.37 12.11
CA PRO A 163 1.11 10.55 11.19
C PRO A 163 2.48 10.47 11.89
N ALA A 164 2.67 11.19 12.99
CA ALA A 164 3.92 11.19 13.75
C ALA A 164 4.28 9.80 14.32
N PHE A 165 3.29 9.04 14.78
CA PHE A 165 3.53 7.66 15.23
C PHE A 165 4.03 6.80 14.08
N ALA A 166 3.37 6.84 12.92
CA ALA A 166 3.70 5.99 11.78
C ALA A 166 5.12 6.25 11.26
N VAL A 167 5.54 7.51 11.18
CA VAL A 167 6.89 7.91 10.77
C VAL A 167 7.93 7.39 11.75
N ARG A 168 7.74 7.62 13.05
CA ARG A 168 8.64 7.11 14.10
C ARG A 168 8.72 5.58 14.11
N ALA A 169 7.62 4.89 13.82
CA ALA A 169 7.57 3.44 13.68
C ALA A 169 8.28 2.93 12.41
N GLY A 170 8.68 3.82 11.51
CA GLY A 170 9.46 3.53 10.32
C GLY A 170 8.67 3.43 9.01
N ALA A 171 7.48 4.03 8.93
CA ALA A 171 6.75 4.12 7.65
C ALA A 171 7.43 5.10 6.68
N ASP A 172 7.46 4.75 5.39
CA ASP A 172 8.01 5.62 4.33
C ASP A 172 6.91 6.39 3.60
N VAL A 173 5.71 5.81 3.50
CA VAL A 173 4.56 6.38 2.80
C VAL A 173 3.34 6.25 3.68
N LEU A 174 2.63 7.36 3.87
CA LEU A 174 1.38 7.41 4.62
C LEU A 174 0.20 7.51 3.65
N VAL A 175 -0.80 6.63 3.80
CA VAL A 175 -2.05 6.71 3.03
C VAL A 175 -3.11 7.38 3.89
N VAL A 176 -3.42 8.64 3.56
CA VAL A 176 -4.42 9.45 4.27
C VAL A 176 -5.64 9.68 3.38
N GLY A 177 -6.80 9.20 3.85
CA GLY A 177 -8.08 9.32 3.15
C GLY A 177 -8.96 10.44 3.71
N ARG A 178 -10.00 10.03 4.46
CA ARG A 178 -11.05 10.90 5.01
C ARG A 178 -10.55 12.14 5.76
N PRO A 179 -9.46 12.08 6.56
CA PRO A 179 -8.92 13.27 7.23
C PRO A 179 -8.54 14.42 6.30
N VAL A 180 -8.32 14.17 5.01
CA VAL A 180 -8.02 15.21 4.01
C VAL A 180 -9.25 15.54 3.18
N HIS A 181 -9.80 14.57 2.44
CA HIS A 181 -10.83 14.88 1.43
C HIS A 181 -12.22 15.20 2.00
N ALA A 182 -12.49 14.86 3.26
CA ALA A 182 -13.75 15.19 3.95
C ALA A 182 -13.59 16.37 4.93
N ALA A 183 -12.39 16.97 5.03
CA ALA A 183 -12.17 18.14 5.85
C ALA A 183 -12.85 19.38 5.26
N ALA A 184 -13.25 20.32 6.12
CA ALA A 184 -13.78 21.61 5.68
C ALA A 184 -12.78 22.39 4.80
N ASP A 185 -11.48 22.25 5.08
CA ASP A 185 -10.39 22.74 4.24
C ASP A 185 -9.37 21.61 3.98
N PRO A 186 -9.50 20.89 2.84
CA PRO A 186 -8.58 19.80 2.48
C PRO A 186 -7.13 20.23 2.32
N VAL A 187 -6.88 21.47 1.88
CA VAL A 187 -5.52 21.98 1.67
C VAL A 187 -4.85 22.24 3.02
N ALA A 188 -5.56 22.89 3.94
CA ALA A 188 -5.07 23.10 5.30
C ALA A 188 -4.83 21.77 6.02
N ALA A 189 -5.75 20.81 5.91
CA ALA A 189 -5.61 19.48 6.51
C ALA A 189 -4.38 18.73 5.97
N ALA A 190 -4.18 18.71 4.65
CA ALA A 190 -3.01 18.09 4.03
C ALA A 190 -1.70 18.76 4.48
N ARG A 191 -1.67 20.09 4.56
CA ARG A 191 -0.49 20.84 5.06
C ARG A 191 -0.19 20.51 6.51
N ALA A 192 -1.19 20.48 7.38
CA ALA A 192 -1.01 20.15 8.79
C ALA A 192 -0.37 18.76 8.98
N ILE A 193 -0.85 17.76 8.23
CA ILE A 193 -0.27 16.40 8.24
C ILE A 193 1.18 16.42 7.72
N ALA A 194 1.44 17.13 6.61
CA ALA A 194 2.80 17.23 6.06
C ALA A 194 3.78 17.89 7.06
N THR A 195 3.31 18.91 7.79
CA THR A 195 4.08 19.55 8.85
C THR A 195 4.36 18.57 10.00
N GLU A 196 3.36 17.82 10.47
CA GLU A 196 3.53 16.80 11.51
C GLU A 196 4.58 15.75 11.12
N VAL A 197 4.56 15.28 9.87
CA VAL A 197 5.51 14.30 9.33
C VAL A 197 6.93 14.87 9.20
N SER A 198 7.08 16.17 8.92
CA SER A 198 8.39 16.81 8.71
C SER A 198 9.20 17.01 10.00
N PHE A 199 8.53 16.94 11.16
CA PHE A 199 9.17 17.05 12.48
C PHE A 199 9.37 15.71 13.19
N GLY A 200 8.94 14.59 12.57
CA GLY A 200 8.91 13.24 13.15
C GLY A 200 10.04 12.33 12.70
#